data_AF-A0A183FGH1-F1
#
_entry.id   AF-A0A183FGH1-F1
#
_cell.length_a   1.000
_cell.length_b   1.000
_cell.length_c   1.000
_cell.angle_alpha   90.00
_cell.angle_beta   90.00
_cell.angle_gamma   90.00
#
_symmetry.space_group_name_H-M   'P 1'
#
loop_
_entity.id
_entity.type
_entity.pdbx_description
1 polymer ?
#
loop_
_entity_poly.entity_id
_entity_poly.type
_entity_poly.pdbx_seq_one_letter_code
_entity_poly.pdbx_strand_id
1 'polypeptide(L)'
;MKTKMLRWTAGVTRLDRLRNDTIRQRFGVAPISDKLPEARLRWYGHVLCANDDTVLGLTGRDPKNLPTSSGFQVAVTIFCVEYCCKTYEEYKRAIKNIGDQINPGGFLVMGGILQETWCSFGGRVFGCLYITKEMMLNALAEADIYLESDRKCIIYEINDMFVICARKRLRSDS
;
A
#
# COMPACT_ATOMS: atom_id res chain seq x y z
N MET A 1 -6.84 -6.61 -8.22
CA MET A 1 -7.90 -6.39 -7.20
C MET A 1 -8.79 -7.63 -7.10
N LYS A 2 -8.90 -8.26 -5.93
CA LYS A 2 -9.76 -9.46 -5.73
C LYS A 2 -11.21 -9.10 -6.06
N THR A 3 -11.91 -9.89 -6.88
CA THR A 3 -13.33 -9.68 -7.18
C THR A 3 -14.21 -9.73 -5.93
N LYS A 4 -13.70 -10.26 -4.80
CA LYS A 4 -14.30 -10.19 -3.47
C LYS A 4 -14.58 -8.74 -3.01
N MET A 5 -13.68 -7.80 -3.27
CA MET A 5 -13.90 -6.39 -2.91
C MET A 5 -15.02 -5.76 -3.75
N LEU A 6 -14.97 -5.91 -5.08
CA LEU A 6 -16.03 -5.41 -5.95
C LEU A 6 -17.39 -6.03 -5.64
N ARG A 7 -17.40 -7.32 -5.28
CA ARG A 7 -18.60 -8.01 -4.83
C ARG A 7 -19.14 -7.40 -3.53
N TRP A 8 -18.30 -7.12 -2.55
CA TRP A 8 -18.72 -6.44 -1.32
C TRP A 8 -19.29 -5.06 -1.61
N THR A 9 -18.60 -4.22 -2.39
CA THR A 9 -19.08 -2.88 -2.76
C THR A 9 -20.42 -2.92 -3.52
N ALA A 10 -20.65 -3.97 -4.32
CA ALA A 10 -21.92 -4.19 -5.00
C ALA A 10 -23.00 -4.87 -4.14
N GLY A 11 -22.72 -5.20 -2.87
CA GLY A 11 -23.61 -5.97 -1.99
C GLY A 11 -23.83 -7.42 -2.42
N VAL A 12 -22.95 -7.97 -3.25
CA VAL A 12 -23.07 -9.30 -3.87
C VAL A 12 -22.35 -10.35 -3.04
N THR A 13 -23.10 -11.37 -2.63
CA THR A 13 -22.64 -12.52 -1.88
C THR A 13 -22.26 -13.69 -2.80
N ARG A 14 -21.84 -14.82 -2.21
CA ARG A 14 -21.67 -16.09 -2.96
C ARG A 14 -23.01 -16.72 -3.36
N LEU A 15 -24.10 -16.43 -2.65
CA LEU A 15 -25.43 -17.00 -2.91
C LEU A 15 -26.05 -16.46 -4.20
N ASP A 16 -25.68 -15.23 -4.59
CA ASP A 16 -26.18 -14.59 -5.81
C ASP A 16 -25.66 -15.23 -7.09
N ARG A 17 -24.66 -16.12 -6.99
CA ARG A 17 -24.05 -16.87 -8.11
C ARG A 17 -23.63 -16.01 -9.31
N LEU A 18 -23.51 -14.70 -9.12
CA LEU A 18 -23.09 -13.75 -10.15
C LEU A 18 -21.63 -14.01 -10.54
N ARG A 19 -21.38 -14.02 -11.85
CA ARG A 19 -20.05 -14.20 -12.40
C ARG A 19 -19.21 -12.96 -12.12
N ASN A 20 -17.92 -13.19 -11.90
CA ASN A 20 -16.97 -12.13 -11.60
C ASN A 20 -16.83 -11.11 -12.74
N ASP A 21 -17.05 -11.53 -13.99
CA ASP A 21 -16.97 -10.63 -15.15
C ASP A 21 -18.14 -9.64 -15.20
N THR A 22 -19.34 -10.07 -14.79
CA THR A 22 -20.51 -9.18 -14.63
C THR A 22 -20.25 -8.11 -13.58
N ILE A 23 -19.63 -8.48 -12.46
CA ILE A 23 -19.24 -7.53 -11.40
C ILE A 23 -18.20 -6.55 -11.93
N ARG A 24 -17.19 -7.03 -12.65
CA ARG A 24 -16.17 -6.18 -13.26
C ARG A 24 -16.75 -5.18 -14.27
N GLN A 25 -17.64 -5.64 -15.15
CA GLN A 25 -18.32 -4.80 -16.12
C GLN A 25 -19.13 -3.70 -15.44
N ARG A 26 -19.83 -4.01 -14.34
CA ARG A 26 -20.60 -3.04 -13.56
C ARG A 26 -19.73 -1.89 -13.04
N PHE A 27 -18.47 -2.15 -12.70
CA PHE A 27 -17.53 -1.13 -12.24
C PHE A 27 -16.56 -0.64 -13.33
N GLY A 28 -16.68 -1.12 -14.57
CA GLY A 28 -15.76 -0.78 -15.66
C GLY A 28 -14.30 -1.22 -15.44
N VAL A 29 -14.06 -2.27 -14.64
CA VAL A 29 -12.71 -2.68 -14.23
C VAL A 29 -12.22 -3.86 -15.08
N ALA A 30 -11.07 -3.70 -15.75
CA ALA A 30 -10.43 -4.77 -16.50
C ALA A 30 -9.92 -5.92 -15.58
N PRO A 31 -9.89 -7.17 -16.06
CA PRO A 31 -9.25 -8.27 -15.35
C PRO A 31 -7.79 -7.96 -14.99
N ILE A 32 -7.39 -8.25 -13.75
CA ILE A 32 -6.01 -8.02 -13.30
C ILE A 32 -4.99 -8.83 -14.12
N SER A 33 -5.40 -10.01 -14.61
CA SER A 33 -4.63 -10.86 -15.51
C SER A 33 -4.18 -10.14 -16.77
N ASP A 34 -4.94 -9.14 -17.22
CA ASP A 34 -4.68 -8.42 -18.46
C ASP A 34 -3.67 -7.28 -18.21
N LYS A 35 -3.55 -6.84 -16.95
CA LYS A 35 -2.59 -5.82 -16.49
C LYS A 35 -1.28 -6.39 -15.97
N LEU A 36 -1.24 -7.67 -15.58
CA LEU A 36 -0.01 -8.34 -15.11
C LEU A 36 1.09 -8.47 -16.20
N PRO A 37 0.78 -8.67 -17.50
CA PRO A 37 1.78 -8.67 -18.56
C PRO A 37 2.25 -7.27 -18.94
N GLU A 38 1.35 -6.28 -18.93
CA GLU A 38 1.63 -4.88 -19.34
C GLU A 38 2.46 -4.12 -18.29
N ALA A 39 2.29 -4.46 -17.02
CA ALA A 39 3.06 -3.89 -15.93
C ALA A 39 3.81 -5.02 -15.23
N ARG A 40 5.12 -5.14 -15.49
CA ARG A 40 6.07 -5.65 -14.49
C ARG A 40 5.98 -4.75 -13.27
N LEU A 41 4.95 -4.95 -12.46
CA LEU A 41 4.64 -4.41 -11.13
C LEU A 41 5.50 -3.19 -10.74
N ARG A 42 5.36 -2.08 -11.46
CA ARG A 42 5.94 -0.79 -11.06
C ARG A 42 4.98 -0.18 -10.03
N TRP A 43 5.15 -0.55 -8.77
CA TRP A 43 4.31 -0.09 -7.66
C TRP A 43 4.71 1.30 -7.13
N TYR A 44 5.69 1.97 -7.73
CA TYR A 44 6.05 3.33 -7.37
C TYR A 44 5.26 4.32 -8.23
N GLY A 45 4.20 4.88 -7.65
CA GLY A 45 3.53 6.07 -8.16
C GLY A 45 3.90 7.25 -7.27
N HIS A 46 4.51 8.28 -7.84
CA HIS A 46 4.68 9.56 -7.15
C HIS A 46 3.35 10.30 -7.18
N VAL A 47 2.71 10.44 -6.02
CA VAL A 47 1.61 11.40 -5.86
C VAL A 47 2.24 12.67 -5.29
N LEU A 48 2.50 13.64 -6.17
CA LEU A 48 2.86 14.98 -5.73
C LEU A 48 1.61 15.63 -5.15
N CYS A 49 1.57 15.77 -3.82
CA CYS A 49 0.60 16.64 -3.19
C CYS A 49 1.04 18.08 -3.49
N ALA A 50 0.28 18.80 -4.32
CA ALA A 50 0.51 20.21 -4.51
C ALA A 50 0.05 20.97 -3.26
N ASN A 51 0.89 21.85 -2.73
CA ASN A 51 0.39 22.92 -1.89
C ASN A 51 -0.41 23.87 -2.78
N ASP A 52 -1.60 24.24 -2.29
CA ASP A 52 -2.56 25.22 -2.79
C ASP A 52 -2.42 25.65 -4.27
N ASP A 53 -3.40 25.19 -5.08
CA ASP A 53 -3.77 25.65 -6.42
C ASP A 53 -3.16 25.02 -7.68
N THR A 54 -2.59 23.81 -7.65
CA THR A 54 -2.35 23.10 -8.93
C THR A 54 -2.40 21.58 -8.83
N VAL A 55 -3.47 20.96 -9.36
CA VAL A 55 -3.52 19.50 -9.55
C VAL A 55 -2.52 19.11 -10.63
N LEU A 56 -1.32 18.65 -10.25
CA LEU A 56 -0.38 18.03 -11.17
C LEU A 56 -0.62 16.52 -11.19
N GLY A 57 -1.03 16.01 -12.35
CA GLY A 57 -1.39 14.61 -12.55
C GLY A 57 -0.25 13.61 -12.26
N LEU A 58 -0.62 12.32 -12.24
CA LEU A 58 0.28 11.16 -12.13
C LEU A 58 1.25 11.13 -13.32
N THR A 59 2.28 11.98 -13.33
CA THR A 59 3.25 11.99 -14.42
C THR A 59 4.30 10.91 -14.16
N GLY A 60 4.35 9.91 -15.03
CA GLY A 60 5.54 9.10 -15.23
C GLY A 60 6.68 10.00 -15.71
N ARG A 61 7.44 10.58 -14.79
CA ARG A 61 8.70 11.28 -15.11
C ARG A 61 9.86 10.30 -15.07
N ASP A 62 10.82 10.54 -15.96
CA ASP A 62 12.10 9.85 -16.05
C ASP A 62 12.87 10.02 -14.72
N PRO A 63 13.31 8.92 -14.04
CA PRO A 63 13.96 8.96 -12.73
C PRO A 63 15.19 9.88 -12.64
N LYS A 64 15.77 10.25 -13.79
CA LYS A 64 17.00 11.04 -13.90
C LYS A 64 16.80 12.54 -13.68
N ASN A 65 15.56 13.04 -13.75
CA ASN A 65 15.23 14.47 -13.64
C ASN A 65 14.38 14.80 -12.40
N LEU A 66 14.34 13.92 -11.40
CA LEU A 66 13.68 14.21 -10.13
C LEU A 66 14.62 15.11 -9.30
N PRO A 67 14.16 16.27 -8.79
CA PRO A 67 15.00 17.10 -7.92
C PRO A 67 15.47 16.26 -6.73
N THR A 68 16.78 16.11 -6.62
CA THR A 68 17.51 15.17 -5.76
C THR A 68 17.40 15.49 -4.25
N SER A 69 16.48 16.36 -3.84
CA SER A 69 16.50 17.03 -2.52
C SER A 69 15.16 17.18 -1.81
N SER A 70 14.06 16.61 -2.31
CA SER A 70 12.79 16.60 -1.58
C SER A 70 12.24 15.18 -1.49
N GLY A 71 12.26 14.58 -0.30
CA GLY A 71 11.53 13.34 -0.05
C GLY A 71 10.03 13.51 -0.26
N PHE A 72 9.29 12.42 -0.17
CA PHE A 72 7.84 12.42 -0.33
C PHE A 72 7.14 12.95 0.93
N GLN A 73 6.13 13.80 0.73
CA GLN A 73 5.22 14.17 1.81
C GLN A 73 4.31 13.02 2.20
N VAL A 74 3.92 12.19 1.22
CA VAL A 74 3.14 10.98 1.45
C VAL A 74 3.70 9.84 0.61
N ALA A 75 3.96 8.70 1.24
CA ALA A 75 4.22 7.44 0.56
C ALA A 75 3.03 6.49 0.77
N VAL A 76 2.64 5.75 -0.26
CA VAL A 76 1.54 4.79 -0.19
C VAL A 76 2.03 3.42 -0.65
N THR A 77 1.81 2.38 0.15
CA THR A 77 2.16 1.00 -0.19
C THR A 77 1.07 0.05 0.28
N ILE A 78 0.42 -0.69 -0.62
CA ILE A 78 -0.72 -1.54 -0.29
C ILE A 78 -0.52 -2.92 -0.94
N PHE A 79 -0.57 -3.99 -0.14
CA PHE A 79 -0.34 -5.38 -0.56
C PHE A 79 0.98 -5.58 -1.30
N CYS A 80 2.07 -5.01 -0.79
CA CYS A 80 3.35 -4.99 -1.49
C CYS A 80 4.49 -5.54 -0.63
N VAL A 81 4.75 -4.93 0.53
CA VAL A 81 5.97 -5.20 1.30
C VAL A 81 6.00 -6.65 1.80
N GLU A 82 4.88 -7.16 2.30
CA GLU A 82 4.73 -8.53 2.78
C GLU A 82 4.87 -9.58 1.67
N TYR A 83 4.61 -9.22 0.41
CA TYR A 83 4.78 -10.12 -0.74
C TYR A 83 6.19 -10.10 -1.32
N CYS A 84 6.91 -8.98 -1.16
CA CYS A 84 8.26 -8.82 -1.67
C CYS A 84 9.34 -9.35 -0.72
N CYS A 85 9.00 -9.60 0.54
CA CYS A 85 9.94 -10.05 1.57
C CYS A 85 9.72 -11.54 1.88
N LYS A 86 10.82 -12.26 2.11
CA LYS A 86 10.81 -13.66 2.55
C LYS A 86 11.08 -13.80 4.05
N THR A 87 11.68 -12.78 4.65
CA THR A 87 12.05 -12.75 6.07
C THR A 87 11.62 -11.44 6.72
N TYR A 88 11.45 -11.47 8.04
CA TYR A 88 11.12 -10.27 8.82
C TYR A 88 12.23 -9.20 8.73
N GLU A 89 13.50 -9.59 8.65
CA GLU A 89 14.61 -8.65 8.48
C GLU A 89 14.57 -7.93 7.12
N GLU A 90 14.22 -8.64 6.05
CA GLU A 90 13.98 -8.01 4.74
C GLU A 90 12.80 -7.04 4.79
N TYR A 91 11.74 -7.40 5.52
CA TYR A 91 10.57 -6.55 5.71
C TYR A 91 10.92 -5.26 6.46
N LYS A 92 11.62 -5.36 7.60
CA LYS A 92 12.10 -4.18 8.34
C LYS A 92 12.98 -3.27 7.49
N ARG A 93 13.91 -3.85 6.73
CA ARG A 93 14.77 -3.10 5.80
C ARG A 93 13.95 -2.40 4.71
N ALA A 94 12.95 -3.06 4.16
CA ALA A 94 12.06 -2.46 3.16
C ALA A 94 11.25 -1.29 3.75
N ILE A 95 10.68 -1.45 4.95
CA ILE A 95 9.98 -0.38 5.66
C ILE A 95 10.92 0.80 5.94
N LYS A 96 12.13 0.54 6.42
CA LYS A 96 13.15 1.58 6.60
C LYS A 96 13.48 2.32 5.30
N ASN A 97 13.69 1.60 4.20
CA ASN A 97 13.99 2.19 2.89
C ASN A 97 12.82 3.04 2.35
N ILE A 98 11.57 2.67 2.65
CA ILE A 98 10.39 3.48 2.35
C ILE A 98 10.37 4.72 3.24
N GLY A 99 10.57 4.54 4.54
CA GLY A 99 10.64 5.62 5.53
C GLY A 99 11.69 6.66 5.18
N ASP A 100 12.89 6.25 4.76
CA ASP A 100 14.01 7.13 4.36
C ASP A 100 13.64 8.05 3.18
N GLN A 101 12.66 7.66 2.36
CA GLN A 101 12.15 8.48 1.26
C GLN A 101 11.05 9.47 1.69
N ILE A 102 10.51 9.37 2.90
CA ILE A 102 9.46 10.27 3.42
C ILE A 102 10.12 11.44 4.15
N ASN A 103 9.64 12.66 3.95
CA ASN A 103 10.12 13.82 4.70
C ASN A 103 9.75 13.69 6.20
N PRO A 104 10.55 14.25 7.12
CA PRO A 104 10.13 14.41 8.52
C PRO A 104 8.76 15.09 8.60
N GLY A 105 7.84 14.54 9.39
CA GLY A 105 6.46 15.03 9.50
C GLY A 105 5.51 14.60 8.37
N GLY A 106 6.02 13.94 7.32
CA GLY A 106 5.23 13.33 6.25
C GLY A 106 4.53 12.03 6.69
N PHE A 107 3.75 11.44 5.78
CA PHE A 107 2.88 10.30 6.07
C PHE A 107 3.22 9.06 5.25
N LEU A 108 3.06 7.90 5.87
CA LEU A 108 3.00 6.60 5.23
C LEU A 108 1.57 6.08 5.31
N VAL A 109 0.96 5.83 4.16
CA VAL A 109 -0.27 5.04 4.06
C VAL A 109 0.11 3.61 3.68
N MET A 110 0.00 2.68 4.61
CA MET A 110 0.35 1.28 4.37
C MET A 110 -0.87 0.39 4.50
N GLY A 111 -1.03 -0.60 3.62
CA GLY A 111 -2.05 -1.62 3.77
C GLY A 111 -1.57 -3.00 3.38
N GLY A 112 -2.22 -4.02 3.93
CA GLY A 112 -1.82 -5.40 3.73
C GLY A 112 -2.79 -6.37 4.38
N ILE A 113 -2.38 -7.64 4.49
CA ILE A 113 -3.09 -8.66 5.26
C ILE A 113 -2.17 -9.16 6.36
N LEU A 114 -2.66 -9.20 7.59
CA LEU A 114 -1.99 -9.76 8.75
C LEU A 114 -2.23 -11.27 8.81
N GLN A 115 -1.29 -12.00 9.40
CA GLN A 115 -1.39 -13.42 9.72
C GLN A 115 -1.69 -14.34 8.52
N GLU A 116 -1.38 -13.89 7.30
CA GLU A 116 -1.52 -14.68 6.08
C GLU A 116 -0.15 -15.08 5.53
N THR A 117 -0.08 -16.28 4.95
CA THR A 117 1.15 -16.81 4.33
C THR A 117 1.06 -16.94 2.81
N TRP A 118 -0.13 -16.71 2.25
CA TRP A 118 -0.35 -16.84 0.81
C TRP A 118 -1.50 -15.97 0.31
N CYS A 119 -1.49 -15.67 -0.98
CA CYS A 119 -2.62 -15.08 -1.68
C CYS A 119 -2.79 -15.68 -3.06
N SER A 120 -4.04 -15.90 -3.47
CA SER A 120 -4.37 -16.26 -4.84
C SER A 120 -4.74 -15.03 -5.68
N PHE A 121 -4.06 -14.85 -6.81
CA PHE A 121 -4.39 -13.86 -7.84
C PHE A 121 -4.45 -14.54 -9.21
N GLY A 122 -5.59 -14.44 -9.90
CA GLY A 122 -5.74 -14.96 -11.26
C GLY A 122 -5.54 -16.48 -11.39
N GLY A 123 -5.89 -17.25 -10.35
CA GLY A 123 -5.70 -18.70 -10.33
C GLY A 123 -4.28 -19.16 -10.00
N ARG A 124 -3.34 -18.23 -9.76
CA ARG A 124 -1.99 -18.52 -9.26
C ARG A 124 -1.89 -18.21 -7.78
N VAL A 125 -1.10 -18.98 -7.05
CA VAL A 125 -0.82 -18.79 -5.62
C VAL A 125 0.55 -18.14 -5.48
N PHE A 126 0.61 -17.08 -4.69
CA PHE A 126 1.83 -16.38 -4.32
C PHE A 126 2.01 -16.50 -2.81
N GLY A 127 3.22 -16.81 -2.35
CA GLY A 127 3.55 -16.73 -0.94
C GLY A 127 3.66 -15.27 -0.48
N CYS A 128 3.29 -15.00 0.76
CA CYS A 128 3.61 -13.76 1.46
C CYS A 128 4.22 -14.08 2.81
N LEU A 129 5.03 -13.16 3.30
CA LEU A 129 5.60 -13.24 4.64
C LEU A 129 4.48 -13.14 5.68
N TYR A 130 4.47 -14.09 6.62
CA TYR A 130 3.61 -14.01 7.79
C TYR A 130 4.00 -12.81 8.66
N ILE A 131 3.10 -11.84 8.78
CA ILE A 131 3.31 -10.63 9.58
C ILE A 131 2.14 -10.47 10.55
N THR A 132 2.45 -10.35 11.85
CA THR A 132 1.47 -9.96 12.87
C THR A 132 1.38 -8.44 12.97
N LYS A 133 0.31 -7.95 13.59
CA LYS A 133 0.15 -6.51 13.86
C LYS A 133 1.34 -5.94 14.64
N GLU A 134 1.81 -6.66 15.65
CA GLU A 134 2.93 -6.26 16.49
C GLU A 134 4.24 -6.18 15.69
N MET A 135 4.53 -7.19 14.86
CA MET A 135 5.70 -7.17 13.97
C MET A 135 5.65 -5.99 13.01
N MET A 136 4.48 -5.68 12.44
CA MET A 136 4.30 -4.53 11.56
C MET A 136 4.55 -3.20 12.31
N LEU A 137 3.97 -3.03 13.50
CA LEU A 137 4.15 -1.82 14.30
C LEU A 137 5.60 -1.65 14.78
N ASN A 138 6.27 -2.74 15.16
CA ASN A 138 7.69 -2.71 15.56
C ASN A 138 8.58 -2.29 14.37
N ALA A 139 8.35 -2.84 13.18
CA ALA A 139 9.08 -2.45 11.98
C ALA A 139 8.90 -0.97 11.61
N LEU A 140 7.70 -0.42 11.81
CA LEU A 140 7.44 1.01 11.61
C LEU A 140 8.15 1.87 12.66
N ALA A 141 8.09 1.47 13.93
CA ALA A 141 8.75 2.18 15.02
C ALA A 141 10.28 2.22 14.84
N GLU A 142 10.90 1.13 14.37
CA GLU A 142 12.33 1.08 14.00
C GLU A 142 12.68 2.01 12.81
N ALA A 143 11.68 2.40 12.01
CA ALA A 143 11.83 3.32 10.88
C ALA A 143 11.41 4.77 11.21
N ASP A 144 11.25 5.10 12.49
CA ASP A 144 10.74 6.40 12.98
C ASP A 144 9.33 6.76 12.45
N ILE A 145 8.49 5.75 12.20
CA ILE A 145 7.11 5.90 11.73
C ILE A 145 6.16 5.44 12.83
N TYR A 146 5.22 6.31 13.23
CA TYR A 146 4.34 6.07 14.37
C TYR A 146 2.88 6.37 14.04
N LEU A 147 1.98 5.64 14.68
CA LEU A 147 0.57 5.99 14.75
C LEU A 147 0.41 7.03 15.87
N GLU A 148 0.42 8.32 15.53
CA GLU A 148 0.16 9.38 16.52
C GLU A 148 -1.32 9.34 16.96
N SER A 149 -1.62 9.81 18.17
CA SER A 149 -3.01 9.90 18.66
C SER A 149 -3.80 11.05 18.03
N ASP A 150 -3.35 11.57 16.88
CA ASP A 150 -4.02 12.64 16.16
C ASP A 150 -5.12 12.07 15.24
N ARG A 151 -6.06 12.91 14.80
CA ARG A 151 -7.14 12.45 13.90
C ARG A 151 -6.66 12.07 12.49
N LYS A 152 -5.37 12.28 12.18
CA LYS A 152 -4.79 12.07 10.85
C LYS A 152 -4.13 10.70 10.73
N CYS A 153 -3.63 10.15 11.84
CA CYS A 153 -3.13 8.80 11.94
C CYS A 153 -4.26 7.86 12.35
N ILE A 154 -4.55 6.88 11.49
CA ILE A 154 -5.70 5.99 11.65
C ILE A 154 -5.30 4.58 11.26
N ILE A 155 -5.86 3.60 11.95
CA ILE A 155 -5.77 2.19 11.58
C ILE A 155 -7.19 1.68 11.32
N TYR A 156 -7.39 1.13 10.13
CA TYR A 156 -8.58 0.39 9.76
C TYR A 156 -8.21 -1.07 9.63
N GLU A 157 -8.90 -1.93 10.36
CA GLU A 157 -8.68 -3.37 10.35
C GLU A 157 -10.02 -4.08 10.17
N ILE A 158 -10.12 -4.90 9.11
CA ILE A 158 -11.33 -5.65 8.78
C ILE A 158 -10.92 -7.03 8.28
N ASN A 159 -11.23 -8.08 9.04
CA ASN A 159 -10.90 -9.47 8.71
C ASN A 159 -9.41 -9.64 8.35
N ASP A 160 -8.52 -9.23 9.26
CA ASP A 160 -7.05 -9.27 9.14
C ASP A 160 -6.45 -8.40 8.03
N MET A 161 -7.26 -7.81 7.16
CA MET A 161 -6.82 -6.77 6.24
C MET A 161 -6.70 -5.46 6.99
N PHE A 162 -5.57 -4.78 6.82
CA PHE A 162 -5.33 -3.49 7.45
C PHE A 162 -5.02 -2.40 6.43
N VAL A 163 -5.37 -1.17 6.79
CA VAL A 163 -4.86 0.07 6.20
C VAL A 163 -4.52 0.99 7.35
N ILE A 164 -3.30 1.50 7.37
CA ILE A 164 -2.82 2.50 8.31
C ILE A 164 -2.47 3.79 7.59
N CYS A 165 -2.67 4.91 8.26
CA CYS A 165 -1.99 6.17 8.01
C CYS A 165 -1.11 6.43 9.23
N ALA A 166 0.21 6.48 9.04
CA ALA A 166 1.19 6.68 10.09
C ALA A 166 2.10 7.85 9.72
N ARG A 167 2.64 8.55 10.71
CA ARG A 167 3.46 9.74 10.51
C ARG A 167 4.92 9.43 10.75
N LYS A 168 5.79 9.97 9.88
CA LYS A 168 7.24 9.97 10.12
C LYS A 168 7.58 11.05 11.14
N ARG A 169 8.37 10.69 12.15
CA ARG A 169 8.78 11.59 13.22
C ARG A 169 9.43 12.86 12.67
N LEU A 170 9.10 14.00 13.27
CA LEU A 170 9.83 15.24 13.04
C LEU A 170 11.26 15.06 13.54
N ARG A 171 12.27 15.49 12.78
CA ARG A 171 13.61 15.63 13.35
C ARG A 171 13.49 16.68 14.45
N SER A 172 13.77 16.30 15.69
CA SER A 172 13.97 17.27 16.75
C SER A 172 15.23 18.06 16.38
N ASP A 173 15.05 19.35 16.10
CA ASP A 173 16.17 20.27 15.96
C ASP A 173 16.99 20.20 17.26
N SER A 174 18.21 19.70 17.15
CA SER A 174 19.24 19.71 18.19
C SER A 174 20.26 20.79 17.88
#